data_AF-A0A359HKJ1-F1
#
_entry.id   AF-A0A359HKJ1-F1
#
_cell.length_a   1.000
_cell.length_b   1.000
_cell.length_c   1.000
_cell.angle_alpha   90.00
_cell.angle_beta   90.00
_cell.angle_gamma   90.00
#
_symmetry.space_group_name_H-M   'P 1'
#
loop_
_entity.id
_entity.type
_entity.pdbx_description
1 polymer ?
#
loop_
_entity_poly.entity_id
_entity_poly.type
_entity_poly.pdbx_seq_one_letter_code
_entity_poly.pdbx_strand_id
1 'polypeptide(L)'
;MIINREAIKSMRPRSVVIDLSIDQGGCIETSRPTTHSNPTYIEEQVIHYCIPNMTGVLGRTATHALGNASWPFVEIIAELGLEKALNASTALNRGVYTHHSEIVHPHLLDALEGRR
;
A
#
# COMPACT_ATOMS: atom_id res chain seq x y z
N MET A 1 1.69 10.76 -11.40
CA MET A 1 0.57 10.10 -12.09
C MET A 1 1.06 9.54 -13.41
N ILE A 2 0.74 8.29 -13.74
CA ILE A 2 1.37 7.54 -14.85
C ILE A 2 0.45 7.51 -16.08
N ILE A 3 -0.85 7.32 -15.88
CA ILE A 3 -1.85 7.29 -16.94
C ILE A 3 -2.70 8.56 -16.85
N ASN A 4 -2.65 9.41 -17.87
CA ASN A 4 -3.42 10.66 -17.93
C ASN A 4 -4.84 10.45 -18.45
N ARG A 5 -5.69 11.47 -18.26
CA ARG A 5 -7.08 11.47 -18.71
C ARG A 5 -7.22 11.25 -20.22
N GLU A 6 -6.33 11.82 -21.03
CA GLU A 6 -6.34 11.64 -22.48
C GLU A 6 -6.15 10.17 -22.88
N ALA A 7 -5.24 9.46 -22.22
CA ALA A 7 -5.04 8.03 -22.44
C ALA A 7 -6.31 7.23 -22.11
N ILE A 8 -6.97 7.54 -20.99
CA ILE A 8 -8.23 6.88 -20.61
C ILE A 8 -9.34 7.17 -21.63
N LYS A 9 -9.46 8.42 -22.08
CA LYS A 9 -10.45 8.83 -23.09
C LYS A 9 -10.25 8.17 -24.45
N SER A 10 -9.01 7.79 -24.78
CA SER A 10 -8.71 7.07 -26.02
C SER A 10 -9.08 5.57 -25.99
N MET A 11 -9.42 5.03 -24.82
CA MET A 11 -9.80 3.63 -24.68
C MET A 11 -11.15 3.35 -25.34
N ARG A 12 -11.39 2.07 -25.65
CA ARG A 12 -12.68 1.65 -26.17
C ARG A 12 -13.76 1.86 -25.11
N PRO A 13 -14.95 2.36 -25.48
CA PRO A 13 -16.08 2.45 -24.55
C PRO A 13 -16.35 1.11 -23.87
N ARG A 14 -16.63 1.15 -22.57
CA ARG A 14 -16.86 0.00 -21.68
C ARG A 14 -15.62 -0.85 -21.38
N SER A 15 -14.42 -0.40 -21.75
CA SER A 15 -13.19 -0.94 -21.17
C SER A 15 -13.21 -0.82 -19.64
N VAL A 16 -12.44 -1.67 -18.97
CA VAL A 16 -12.31 -1.67 -17.51
C VAL A 16 -10.86 -1.37 -17.14
N VAL A 17 -10.67 -0.48 -16.18
CA VAL A 17 -9.38 -0.25 -15.51
C VAL A 17 -9.50 -0.61 -14.03
N ILE A 18 -8.45 -1.24 -13.51
CA ILE A 18 -8.34 -1.65 -12.11
C ILE A 18 -7.10 -0.97 -11.55
N ASP A 19 -7.27 0.00 -10.67
CA ASP A 19 -6.15 0.72 -10.06
C ASP A 19 -5.85 0.17 -8.66
N LEU A 20 -4.91 -0.77 -8.60
CA LEU A 20 -4.46 -1.38 -7.34
C LEU A 20 -3.55 -0.45 -6.51
N SER A 21 -3.11 0.68 -7.07
CA SER A 21 -2.29 1.67 -6.36
C SER A 21 -3.12 2.74 -5.66
N ILE A 22 -4.44 2.59 -5.65
CA ILE A 22 -5.37 3.58 -5.06
C ILE A 22 -5.11 3.85 -3.58
N ASP A 23 -4.57 2.86 -2.85
CA ASP A 23 -4.14 3.00 -1.45
C ASP A 23 -3.06 4.08 -1.25
N GLN A 24 -2.37 4.47 -2.33
CA GLN A 24 -1.32 5.51 -2.35
C GLN A 24 -1.70 6.69 -3.26
N GLY A 25 -2.98 6.88 -3.55
CA GLY A 25 -3.50 7.97 -4.38
C GLY A 25 -3.74 7.63 -5.85
N GLY A 26 -3.41 6.41 -6.29
CA GLY A 26 -3.67 5.94 -7.65
C GLY A 26 -2.62 6.33 -8.69
N CYS A 27 -2.56 5.58 -9.79
CA CYS A 27 -1.64 5.82 -10.90
C CYS A 27 -2.34 6.38 -12.15
N ILE A 28 -3.67 6.38 -12.15
CA ILE A 28 -4.54 6.90 -13.22
C ILE A 28 -5.17 8.22 -12.78
N GLU A 29 -5.19 9.22 -13.65
CA GLU A 29 -5.78 10.55 -13.35
C GLU A 29 -7.23 10.53 -12.96
N THR A 30 -8.00 9.69 -13.63
CA THR A 30 -9.43 9.55 -13.41
C THR A 30 -9.75 8.59 -12.27
N SER A 31 -8.74 8.02 -11.59
CA SER A 31 -8.93 7.17 -10.41
C SER A 31 -9.42 7.98 -9.21
N ARG A 32 -10.46 7.48 -8.55
CA ARG A 32 -10.91 7.92 -7.23
C ARG A 32 -11.29 6.71 -6.39
N PRO A 33 -11.01 6.71 -5.07
CA PRO A 33 -11.33 5.57 -4.22
C PRO A 33 -12.81 5.19 -4.29
N THR A 34 -13.08 3.89 -4.45
CA THR A 34 -14.41 3.30 -4.38
C THR A 34 -14.56 2.44 -3.12
N THR A 35 -15.74 1.84 -2.92
CA THR A 35 -16.02 0.98 -1.77
C THR A 35 -16.58 -0.36 -2.22
N HIS A 36 -16.55 -1.39 -1.37
CA HIS A 36 -17.17 -2.67 -1.73
C HIS A 36 -18.67 -2.58 -2.04
N SER A 37 -19.40 -1.66 -1.40
CA SER A 37 -20.81 -1.40 -1.68
C SER A 37 -21.06 -0.65 -2.99
N ASN A 38 -20.08 0.16 -3.43
CA ASN A 38 -20.14 0.89 -4.69
C ASN A 38 -18.78 0.76 -5.40
N PRO A 39 -18.50 -0.41 -6.01
CA PRO A 39 -17.15 -0.82 -6.39
C PRO A 39 -16.62 -0.13 -7.64
N THR A 40 -17.52 0.37 -8.49
CA THR A 40 -17.17 0.93 -9.78
C THR A 40 -17.87 2.23 -10.09
N TYR A 41 -17.30 2.98 -11.03
CA TYR A 41 -17.94 4.12 -11.67
C TYR A 41 -17.49 4.19 -13.13
N ILE A 42 -18.16 5.04 -13.91
CA ILE A 42 -17.79 5.30 -15.31
C ILE A 42 -17.26 6.72 -15.43
N GLU A 43 -16.11 6.87 -16.06
CA GLU A 43 -15.52 8.16 -16.44
C GLU A 43 -14.84 8.00 -17.79
N GLU A 44 -15.02 8.98 -18.69
CA GLU A 44 -14.58 8.89 -20.10
C GLU A 44 -15.07 7.61 -20.82
N GLN A 45 -16.26 7.12 -20.46
CA GLN A 45 -16.85 5.85 -20.94
C GLN A 45 -16.09 4.58 -20.53
N VAL A 46 -15.12 4.69 -19.62
CA VAL A 46 -14.34 3.57 -19.07
C VAL A 46 -14.79 3.27 -17.63
N ILE A 47 -14.97 1.99 -17.34
CA ILE A 47 -15.35 1.50 -16.00
C ILE A 47 -14.09 1.46 -15.13
N HIS A 48 -14.13 2.14 -14.00
CA HIS A 48 -13.05 2.17 -13.03
C HIS A 48 -13.38 1.29 -11.84
N TYR A 49 -12.40 0.50 -11.38
CA TYR A 49 -12.43 -0.24 -10.13
C TYR A 49 -11.23 0.18 -9.29
N CYS A 50 -11.48 0.84 -8.17
CA CYS A 50 -10.46 1.53 -7.37
C CYS A 50 -10.72 1.31 -5.87
N ILE A 51 -11.01 0.08 -5.45
CA ILE A 51 -11.28 -0.22 -4.04
C ILE A 51 -9.95 -0.31 -3.26
N PRO A 52 -9.75 0.52 -2.22
CA PRO A 52 -8.59 0.41 -1.34
C PRO A 52 -8.68 -0.86 -0.49
N ASN A 53 -7.53 -1.35 -0.03
CA ASN A 53 -7.46 -2.53 0.85
C ASN A 53 -8.29 -3.73 0.31
N MET A 54 -8.20 -4.00 -0.98
CA MET A 54 -9.01 -5.02 -1.67
C MET A 54 -8.90 -6.42 -1.04
N THR A 55 -7.76 -6.77 -0.45
CA THR A 55 -7.55 -8.07 0.21
C THR A 55 -8.29 -8.20 1.55
N GLY A 56 -8.83 -7.11 2.10
CA GLY A 56 -9.57 -7.08 3.35
C GLY A 56 -10.83 -7.96 3.34
N VAL A 57 -11.48 -8.14 2.18
CA VAL A 57 -12.63 -9.07 2.05
C VAL A 57 -12.24 -10.55 2.04
N LEU A 58 -10.94 -10.86 1.91
CA LEU A 58 -10.39 -12.22 1.90
C LEU A 58 -9.66 -12.52 3.22
N GLY A 59 -10.27 -12.17 4.35
CA GLY A 59 -9.63 -12.16 5.67
C GLY A 59 -8.86 -13.45 6.03
N ARG A 60 -9.43 -14.63 5.78
CA ARG A 60 -8.73 -15.91 6.04
C ARG A 60 -7.45 -16.02 5.21
N THR A 61 -7.55 -15.91 3.90
CA THR A 61 -6.42 -16.04 2.98
C THR A 61 -5.37 -14.96 3.22
N ALA A 62 -5.78 -13.71 3.39
CA ALA A 62 -4.89 -12.58 3.65
C ALA A 62 -4.13 -12.76 4.97
N THR A 63 -4.80 -13.22 6.03
CA THR A 63 -4.17 -13.49 7.33
C THR A 63 -3.12 -14.59 7.22
N HIS A 64 -3.41 -15.69 6.53
CA HIS A 64 -2.42 -16.74 6.32
C HIS A 64 -1.21 -16.24 5.52
N ALA A 65 -1.44 -15.48 4.44
CA ALA A 65 -0.36 -14.95 3.63
C ALA A 65 0.53 -13.96 4.40
N LEU A 66 -0.08 -12.99 5.10
CA LEU A 66 0.65 -12.02 5.93
C LEU A 66 1.35 -12.70 7.10
N GLY A 67 0.69 -13.64 7.78
CA GLY A 67 1.26 -14.41 8.88
C GLY A 67 2.52 -15.15 8.44
N ASN A 68 2.45 -15.92 7.35
CA ASN A 68 3.60 -16.66 6.84
C ASN A 68 4.78 -15.75 6.46
N ALA A 69 4.51 -14.57 5.88
CA ALA A 69 5.55 -13.62 5.50
C ALA A 69 6.16 -12.88 6.70
N SER A 70 5.36 -12.60 7.74
CA SER A 70 5.79 -11.83 8.92
C SER A 70 6.37 -12.70 10.04
N TRP A 71 6.03 -14.00 10.06
CA TRP A 71 6.39 -14.92 11.14
C TRP A 71 7.89 -14.94 11.50
N PRO A 72 8.83 -15.01 10.53
CA PRO A 72 10.26 -15.03 10.87
C PRO A 72 10.73 -13.78 11.62
N PHE A 73 10.09 -12.63 11.39
CA PHE A 73 10.40 -11.37 12.09
C PHE A 73 9.82 -11.34 13.50
N VAL A 74 8.64 -11.92 13.70
CA VAL A 74 8.03 -12.04 15.03
C VAL A 74 8.86 -12.96 15.91
N GLU A 75 9.29 -14.11 15.37
CA GLU A 75 10.08 -15.11 16.06
C GLU A 75 11.43 -14.56 16.55
N ILE A 76 12.21 -13.90 15.67
CA ILE A 76 13.51 -13.34 16.06
C ILE A 76 13.39 -12.24 17.12
N ILE A 77 12.32 -11.42 17.08
CA ILE A 77 12.06 -10.41 18.10
C ILE A 77 11.70 -11.08 19.43
N ALA A 78 10.89 -12.13 19.39
CA ALA A 78 10.47 -12.86 20.59
C ALA A 78 11.65 -13.56 21.28
N GLU A 79 12.59 -14.13 20.51
CA GLU A 79 13.74 -14.86 21.05
C GLU A 79 14.85 -13.95 21.57
N LEU A 80 15.18 -12.89 20.83
CA LEU A 80 16.36 -12.07 21.11
C LEU A 80 16.03 -10.75 21.84
N GLY A 81 14.76 -10.35 21.84
CA GLY A 81 14.35 -8.98 22.14
C GLY A 81 14.68 -8.02 21.00
N LEU A 82 14.06 -6.83 21.03
CA LEU A 82 14.10 -5.86 19.92
C LEU A 82 15.53 -5.47 19.52
N GLU A 83 16.34 -4.96 20.44
CA GLU A 83 17.67 -4.42 20.14
C GLU A 83 18.60 -5.45 19.47
N LYS A 84 18.60 -6.68 19.98
CA LYS A 84 19.41 -7.77 19.40
C LYS A 84 18.84 -8.22 18.06
N ALA A 85 17.52 -8.31 17.92
CA ALA A 85 16.87 -8.66 16.66
C ALA A 85 17.14 -7.64 15.54
N LEU A 86 17.14 -6.34 15.86
CA LEU A 86 17.47 -5.27 14.92
C LEU A 86 18.92 -5.34 14.44
N ASN A 87 19.86 -5.76 15.30
CA ASN A 87 21.26 -5.97 14.92
C ASN A 87 21.45 -7.27 14.13
N ALA A 88 20.68 -8.31 14.44
CA ALA A 88 20.78 -9.62 13.79
C ALA A 88 20.11 -9.67 12.40
N SER A 89 19.13 -8.80 12.12
CA SER A 89 18.39 -8.79 10.86
C SER A 89 18.37 -7.41 10.22
N THR A 90 19.17 -7.22 9.18
CA THR A 90 19.15 -5.99 8.35
C THR A 90 17.79 -5.75 7.71
N ALA A 91 17.06 -6.82 7.36
CA ALA A 91 15.71 -6.69 6.79
C ALA A 91 14.74 -6.09 7.81
N LEU A 92 14.79 -6.56 9.07
CA LEU A 92 13.98 -6.01 10.15
C LEU A 92 14.38 -4.57 10.49
N ASN A 93 15.69 -4.30 10.56
CA ASN A 93 16.24 -2.97 10.87
C ASN A 93 15.74 -1.89 9.90
N ARG A 94 15.71 -2.19 8.59
CA ARG A 94 15.18 -1.27 7.57
C ARG A 94 13.68 -0.98 7.73
N GLY A 95 12.94 -1.82 8.45
CA GLY A 95 11.51 -1.62 8.71
C GLY A 95 11.20 -0.72 9.91
N VAL A 96 12.20 -0.25 10.65
CA VAL A 96 11.98 0.58 11.84
C VAL A 96 11.71 2.02 11.42
N TYR A 97 10.53 2.55 11.77
CA TYR A 97 10.15 3.94 11.51
C TYR A 97 10.58 4.89 12.62
N THR A 98 10.37 4.48 13.86
CA THR A 98 10.68 5.26 15.07
C THR A 98 11.36 4.38 16.12
N HIS A 99 12.32 4.94 16.83
CA HIS A 99 13.02 4.25 17.91
C HIS A 99 13.49 5.25 18.97
N HIS A 100 13.33 4.93 20.26
CA HIS A 100 13.69 5.84 21.37
C HIS A 100 13.16 7.27 21.23
N SER A 101 11.91 7.41 20.75
CA SER A 101 11.24 8.70 20.47
C SER A 101 11.84 9.52 19.31
N GLU A 102 12.73 8.94 18.52
CA GLU A 102 13.30 9.56 17.31
C GLU A 102 12.74 8.90 16.04
N ILE A 103 12.66 9.67 14.96
CA ILE A 103 12.40 9.14 13.61
C ILE A 103 13.72 8.65 13.04
N VAL A 104 13.79 7.36 12.71
CA VAL A 104 15.02 6.73 12.20
C VAL A 104 14.91 6.32 10.73
N HIS A 105 13.68 6.28 10.17
CA HIS A 105 13.47 5.92 8.77
C HIS A 105 13.62 7.15 7.86
N PRO A 106 14.59 7.13 6.90
CA PRO A 106 14.89 8.29 6.06
C PRO A 106 13.67 8.85 5.33
N HIS A 107 12.84 7.98 4.74
CA HIS A 107 11.66 8.43 4.00
C HIS A 107 10.62 9.14 4.90
N LEU A 108 10.49 8.76 6.17
CA LEU A 108 9.55 9.43 7.07
C LEU A 108 10.11 10.81 7.48
N LEU A 109 11.43 10.88 7.68
CA LEU A 109 12.13 12.13 7.99
C LEU A 109 11.92 13.15 6.86
N ASP A 110 12.27 12.77 5.61
CA ASP A 110 12.12 13.62 4.43
C ASP A 110 10.67 14.09 4.24
N ALA A 111 9.69 13.20 4.44
CA ALA A 111 8.28 13.50 4.27
C ALA A 111 7.72 14.49 5.30
N LEU A 112 8.34 14.61 6.47
CA LEU A 112 7.91 15.51 7.54
C LEU A 112 8.73 16.81 7.58
N GLU A 113 9.99 16.79 7.17
CA GLU A 113 10.83 18.01 7.04
C GLU A 113 10.31 18.92 5.91
N GLY A 114 9.81 18.35 4.81
CA GLY A 114 9.15 19.11 3.74
C GLY A 114 7.79 19.72 4.09
N ARG A 115 7.31 19.56 5.34
CA ARG A 115 6.05 20.13 5.85
C ARG A 115 6.25 21.26 6.87
N ARG A 116 7.50 21.67 7.16
CA ARG A 116 7.81 22.80 8.05
C ARG A 116 7.96 24.12 7.30
#